data_AF-A0A7W4EWI3-F1
#
_entry.id   AF-A0A7W4EWI3-F1
#
_cell.length_a   1.000
_cell.length_b   1.000
_cell.length_c   1.000
_cell.angle_alpha   90.00
_cell.angle_beta   90.00
_cell.angle_gamma   90.00
#
_symmetry.space_group_name_H-M   'P 1'
#
loop_
_entity.id
_entity.type
_entity.pdbx_description
1 polymer ?
#
loop_
_entity_poly.entity_id
_entity_poly.type
_entity_poly.pdbx_seq_one_letter_code
_entity_poly.pdbx_strand_id
1 'polypeptide(L)'
;MSELEENRLPEQDAVEPSKAGEQPELDGEVTSSAATAGVVESKEPAETSLVNEENGVLVETGGQNDGESTYPTVDNPAQEVASTPQQEVEVSPAVEPAPEEPEDSTEESANIEPEGSEPPATEQLGALSLGELLERLRKLMGENITPSVRGEVERLRTAFYTNLRVQQEQRKHLWEQEHDSSEPYEPEAIPEEVQFKEVFGKFKERVREFIQKQEAERQANLVARRAVVEKIKQLTERAEVKDDTWKEFNQLRAEWKNIGPVPQAEMENLYESYHHQVQGFYDYIKINQELRDLDYKKNLEEKLALCGQAEDLLAEEDIVKASKALQALHAQWKEIGPVAREKSDEIWERFSVASKHVNDRHREYLEQMRAQFEENLKKKEALCDAAEAILRQERKSMKEWVAASKEVIALYQQWREIGPVARRMS
;
A
#
# COMPACT_ATOMS: atom_id res chain seq x y z
N MET A 1 -3.58 42.96 58.87
CA MET A 1 -4.01 42.93 57.46
C MET A 1 -3.69 41.52 56.97
N SER A 2 -4.35 40.46 57.50
CA SER A 2 -5.80 40.15 57.42
C SER A 2 -6.15 39.71 56.00
N GLU A 3 -6.80 38.57 55.71
CA GLU A 3 -7.40 37.46 56.48
C GLU A 3 -7.05 36.13 55.74
N LEU A 4 -6.82 34.97 56.38
CA LEU A 4 -7.71 34.01 57.08
C LEU A 4 -8.72 33.24 56.19
N GLU A 5 -8.92 31.97 56.57
CA GLU A 5 -10.02 31.04 56.18
C GLU A 5 -10.10 30.53 54.72
N GLU A 6 -10.50 29.29 54.42
CA GLU A 6 -10.64 28.05 55.20
C GLU A 6 -10.80 26.85 54.22
N ASN A 7 -10.33 25.64 54.55
CA ASN A 7 -11.16 24.45 54.83
C ASN A 7 -10.32 23.14 54.86
N ARG A 8 -10.83 22.09 55.52
CA ARG A 8 -10.02 20.98 56.08
C ARG A 8 -10.73 19.62 55.96
N LEU A 9 -9.93 18.54 55.83
CA LEU A 9 -10.23 17.13 56.21
C LEU A 9 -11.26 16.33 55.34
N PRO A 10 -11.32 14.97 55.45
CA PRO A 10 -10.54 14.06 56.33
C PRO A 10 -9.77 12.89 55.68
N GLU A 11 -8.90 12.27 56.49
CA GLU A 11 -8.31 10.91 56.32
C GLU A 11 -9.38 9.81 56.58
N GLN A 12 -9.24 8.57 56.07
CA GLN A 12 -8.64 7.34 56.68
C GLN A 12 -8.99 6.13 55.74
N ASP A 13 -8.44 4.89 55.77
CA ASP A 13 -7.50 4.16 56.63
C ASP A 13 -6.85 2.94 55.86
N ALA A 14 -6.17 2.03 56.58
CA ALA A 14 -6.05 0.57 56.34
C ALA A 14 -5.04 -0.02 55.31
N VAL A 15 -3.74 0.19 55.57
CA VAL A 15 -2.75 -0.85 56.00
C VAL A 15 -2.83 -2.32 55.45
N GLU A 16 -1.86 -2.67 54.57
CA GLU A 16 -1.00 -3.92 54.51
C GLU A 16 -1.56 -5.38 54.39
N PRO A 17 -0.74 -6.42 54.03
CA PRO A 17 0.34 -6.48 53.02
C PRO A 17 0.47 -7.81 52.22
N SER A 18 1.33 -7.79 51.18
CA SER A 18 2.27 -8.84 50.70
C SER A 18 1.85 -10.31 50.46
N LYS A 19 2.19 -10.83 49.26
CA LYS A 19 2.56 -12.24 49.05
C LYS A 19 3.50 -12.43 47.86
N ALA A 20 4.53 -13.25 48.05
CA ALA A 20 5.42 -13.78 47.01
C ALA A 20 5.16 -15.28 46.81
N GLY A 21 5.62 -15.85 45.69
CA GLY A 21 5.62 -17.30 45.45
C GLY A 21 5.70 -17.66 43.96
N GLU A 22 6.83 -18.25 43.55
CA GLU A 22 7.12 -18.67 42.16
C GLU A 22 7.39 -20.19 42.11
N GLN A 23 7.34 -20.76 40.90
CA GLN A 23 7.62 -22.17 40.51
C GLN A 23 6.57 -23.23 40.86
N PRO A 24 6.45 -24.26 39.98
CA PRO A 24 7.10 -25.54 40.29
C PRO A 24 7.88 -26.20 39.12
N GLU A 25 8.86 -27.05 39.48
CA GLU A 25 9.55 -28.06 38.65
C GLU A 25 8.79 -29.42 38.71
N LEU A 26 8.59 -30.15 37.60
CA LEU A 26 9.36 -31.30 37.01
C LEU A 26 9.09 -32.71 37.62
N ASP A 27 9.30 -33.73 36.76
CA ASP A 27 9.23 -35.20 36.96
C ASP A 27 7.84 -35.79 37.34
N GLY A 28 7.37 -37.01 37.02
CA GLY A 28 7.76 -38.20 36.23
C GLY A 28 6.57 -39.22 36.30
N GLU A 29 6.44 -40.36 35.59
CA GLU A 29 7.26 -41.07 34.59
C GLU A 29 6.37 -42.03 33.74
N VAL A 30 6.91 -42.52 32.60
CA VAL A 30 6.72 -43.81 31.89
C VAL A 30 5.51 -44.75 32.22
N THR A 31 4.70 -45.09 31.20
CA THR A 31 4.53 -46.44 30.57
C THR A 31 3.46 -46.33 29.45
N SER A 32 3.61 -46.77 28.20
CA SER A 32 4.07 -48.02 27.55
C SER A 32 3.02 -49.16 27.47
N SER A 33 2.43 -49.35 26.26
CA SER A 33 2.42 -50.62 25.49
C SER A 33 1.08 -51.08 24.87
N ALA A 34 1.18 -51.57 23.61
CA ALA A 34 0.40 -52.60 22.88
C ALA A 34 -1.16 -52.63 22.96
N ALA A 35 -1.96 -52.61 21.88
CA ALA A 35 -1.97 -53.32 20.57
C ALA A 35 -2.86 -54.60 20.54
N THR A 36 -3.17 -55.05 19.30
CA THR A 36 -4.15 -56.10 18.88
C THR A 36 -5.62 -55.65 18.93
N ALA A 37 -6.47 -55.72 17.89
CA ALA A 37 -6.59 -56.49 16.64
C ALA A 37 -7.44 -57.78 16.73
N GLY A 38 -8.54 -57.80 15.95
CA GLY A 38 -9.50 -58.90 15.81
C GLY A 38 -10.92 -58.38 15.53
N VAL A 39 -11.74 -58.73 14.53
CA VAL A 39 -11.69 -59.47 13.26
C VAL A 39 -13.12 -60.03 13.07
N VAL A 40 -13.83 -59.61 12.00
CA VAL A 40 -14.90 -60.36 11.28
C VAL A 40 -16.21 -60.60 12.10
N GLU A 41 -17.44 -60.48 11.56
CA GLU A 41 -18.01 -61.29 10.48
C GLU A 41 -19.19 -60.64 9.71
N SER A 42 -19.39 -61.10 8.47
CA SER A 42 -20.25 -60.55 7.42
C SER A 42 -21.70 -61.06 7.43
N LYS A 43 -22.65 -60.28 6.90
CA LYS A 43 -23.75 -60.81 6.07
C LYS A 43 -24.53 -59.77 5.26
N GLU A 44 -24.63 -60.05 3.97
CA GLU A 44 -25.60 -59.54 2.98
C GLU A 44 -26.47 -60.75 2.51
N PRO A 45 -27.47 -60.62 1.62
CA PRO A 45 -28.13 -59.42 1.07
C PRO A 45 -29.68 -59.47 1.16
N ALA A 46 -30.37 -58.39 0.73
CA ALA A 46 -31.73 -58.48 0.15
C ALA A 46 -32.05 -57.24 -0.72
N GLU A 47 -32.55 -57.46 -1.92
CA GLU A 47 -33.07 -56.42 -2.83
C GLU A 47 -34.46 -55.93 -2.37
N THR A 48 -34.77 -54.65 -2.55
CA THR A 48 -35.80 -54.16 -3.51
C THR A 48 -36.11 -52.67 -3.34
N SER A 49 -36.67 -52.08 -4.39
CA SER A 49 -36.98 -50.65 -4.56
C SER A 49 -38.07 -50.12 -3.61
N LEU A 50 -38.02 -48.81 -3.33
CA LEU A 50 -39.00 -47.84 -3.85
C LEU A 50 -38.58 -46.40 -3.52
N VAL A 51 -38.83 -45.49 -4.47
CA VAL A 51 -38.58 -44.04 -4.34
C VAL A 51 -39.87 -43.39 -3.84
N ASN A 52 -39.78 -42.54 -2.81
CA ASN A 52 -40.85 -41.63 -2.39
C ASN A 52 -40.24 -40.26 -2.12
N GLU A 53 -40.51 -39.29 -2.99
CA GLU A 53 -40.36 -37.86 -2.69
C GLU A 53 -41.71 -37.32 -2.22
N GLU A 54 -41.74 -36.59 -1.10
CA GLU A 54 -42.91 -35.82 -0.70
C GLU A 54 -42.53 -34.40 -0.23
N ASN A 55 -43.24 -33.42 -0.81
CA ASN A 55 -43.69 -32.15 -0.24
C ASN A 55 -42.72 -31.01 0.13
N GLY A 56 -43.13 -29.80 -0.32
CA GLY A 56 -42.98 -28.56 0.46
C GLY A 56 -42.77 -27.28 -0.38
N VAL A 57 -43.77 -26.77 -1.12
CA VAL A 57 -44.73 -25.71 -0.70
C VAL A 57 -44.15 -24.28 -0.67
N LEU A 58 -44.80 -23.36 -1.41
CA LEU A 58 -45.15 -21.95 -1.09
C LEU A 58 -45.62 -21.28 -2.41
N VAL A 59 -46.93 -21.16 -2.66
CA VAL A 59 -47.83 -20.05 -2.25
C VAL A 59 -47.54 -18.75 -3.02
N GLU A 60 -48.46 -18.41 -3.94
CA GLU A 60 -48.59 -17.07 -4.51
C GLU A 60 -49.66 -16.29 -3.74
N THR A 61 -49.38 -15.02 -3.45
CA THR A 61 -50.41 -13.98 -3.27
C THR A 61 -50.23 -12.95 -4.37
N GLY A 62 -51.34 -12.63 -5.05
CA GLY A 62 -51.30 -11.92 -6.33
C GLY A 62 -51.17 -10.40 -6.23
N GLY A 63 -50.81 -9.80 -7.35
CA GLY A 63 -50.90 -8.37 -7.61
C GLY A 63 -50.68 -8.12 -9.11
N GLN A 64 -51.73 -7.73 -9.82
CA GLN A 64 -51.57 -7.19 -11.17
C GLN A 64 -50.83 -5.85 -11.11
N ASN A 65 -49.84 -5.69 -11.98
CA ASN A 65 -49.42 -4.40 -12.49
C ASN A 65 -48.90 -4.61 -13.91
N ASP A 66 -49.40 -3.81 -14.84
CA ASP A 66 -48.81 -3.68 -16.16
C ASP A 66 -47.38 -3.13 -16.00
N GLY A 67 -46.41 -3.83 -16.57
CA GLY A 67 -44.99 -3.59 -16.32
C GLY A 67 -44.13 -4.12 -17.46
N GLU A 68 -43.86 -3.24 -18.41
CA GLU A 68 -42.87 -3.43 -19.48
C GLU A 68 -41.53 -3.84 -18.85
N SER A 69 -41.07 -5.06 -19.12
CA SER A 69 -39.87 -5.62 -18.48
C SER A 69 -38.60 -5.02 -19.08
N THR A 70 -38.31 -3.80 -18.66
CA THR A 70 -37.00 -3.19 -18.77
C THR A 70 -36.01 -3.99 -17.93
N TYR A 71 -34.98 -4.53 -18.58
CA TYR A 71 -33.79 -4.96 -17.86
C TYR A 71 -33.19 -3.73 -17.16
N PRO A 72 -32.63 -3.88 -15.95
CA PRO A 72 -31.84 -2.79 -15.38
C PRO A 72 -30.66 -2.55 -16.31
N THR A 73 -30.67 -1.41 -16.99
CA THR A 73 -29.45 -0.81 -17.53
C THR A 73 -28.51 -0.69 -16.36
N VAL A 74 -27.49 -1.56 -16.32
CA VAL A 74 -26.45 -1.45 -15.31
C VAL A 74 -25.68 -0.20 -15.67
N ASP A 75 -25.87 0.86 -14.87
CA ASP A 75 -25.07 2.08 -14.93
C ASP A 75 -23.61 1.69 -14.68
N ASN A 76 -22.91 1.38 -15.78
CA ASN A 76 -21.48 1.51 -15.83
C ASN A 76 -21.24 3.02 -15.90
N PRO A 77 -20.66 3.67 -14.86
CA PRO A 77 -20.48 5.11 -14.88
C PRO A 77 -19.46 5.46 -15.95
N ALA A 78 -19.97 5.79 -17.14
CA ALA A 78 -19.23 6.40 -18.22
C ALA A 78 -18.81 7.81 -17.77
N GLN A 79 -17.74 7.89 -16.99
CA GLN A 79 -17.09 9.15 -16.69
C GLN A 79 -16.54 9.73 -17.99
N GLU A 80 -17.17 10.80 -18.47
CA GLU A 80 -16.47 11.80 -19.27
C GLU A 80 -15.32 12.37 -18.42
N VAL A 81 -14.12 11.84 -18.60
CA VAL A 81 -12.87 12.46 -18.16
C VAL A 81 -11.97 12.67 -19.36
N ALA A 82 -11.45 13.89 -19.43
CA ALA A 82 -10.73 14.43 -20.57
C ALA A 82 -9.64 13.51 -21.12
N SER A 83 -9.54 13.47 -22.46
CA SER A 83 -8.44 12.87 -23.19
C SER A 83 -7.09 13.35 -22.66
N THR A 84 -6.45 12.50 -21.86
CA THR A 84 -5.06 12.67 -21.42
C THR A 84 -4.27 11.56 -22.11
N PRO A 85 -3.18 11.85 -22.84
CA PRO A 85 -2.55 10.85 -23.69
C PRO A 85 -2.06 9.64 -22.89
N GLN A 86 -2.33 8.44 -23.39
CA GLN A 86 -1.58 7.25 -22.98
C GLN A 86 -0.13 7.47 -23.39
N GLN A 87 0.72 7.78 -22.41
CA GLN A 87 2.14 7.62 -22.57
C GLN A 87 2.43 6.16 -22.22
N GLU A 88 2.59 5.32 -23.25
CA GLU A 88 3.17 3.98 -23.09
C GLU A 88 4.56 4.15 -22.48
N VAL A 89 4.67 3.96 -21.17
CA VAL A 89 5.97 3.75 -20.53
C VAL A 89 6.31 2.30 -20.77
N GLU A 90 6.98 2.02 -21.89
CA GLU A 90 7.77 0.79 -22.02
C GLU A 90 8.75 0.76 -20.84
N VAL A 91 8.43 0.01 -19.79
CA VAL A 91 9.38 -0.32 -18.72
C VAL A 91 10.31 -1.43 -19.24
N SER A 92 10.99 -1.13 -20.34
CA SER A 92 12.19 -1.84 -20.72
C SER A 92 13.17 -1.73 -19.56
N PRO A 93 13.79 -2.83 -19.10
CA PRO A 93 14.93 -2.77 -18.18
C PRO A 93 16.13 -2.28 -19.00
N ALA A 94 16.10 -1.01 -19.37
CA ALA A 94 17.31 -0.27 -19.66
C ALA A 94 18.14 -0.34 -18.39
N VAL A 95 19.14 -1.21 -18.42
CA VAL A 95 20.34 -1.04 -17.61
C VAL A 95 20.98 0.24 -18.12
N GLU A 96 20.45 1.38 -17.67
CA GLU A 96 21.21 2.62 -17.71
C GLU A 96 22.50 2.33 -16.93
N PRO A 97 23.67 2.64 -17.50
CA PRO A 97 24.93 2.44 -16.82
C PRO A 97 24.92 3.26 -15.52
N ALA A 98 25.64 2.79 -14.51
CA ALA A 98 25.80 3.49 -13.24
C ALA A 98 25.97 5.00 -13.48
N PRO A 99 24.99 5.85 -13.09
CA PRO A 99 25.04 7.26 -13.40
C PRO A 99 26.00 7.93 -12.44
N GLU A 100 27.21 8.13 -12.94
CA GLU A 100 28.25 9.03 -12.44
C GLU A 100 28.48 8.93 -10.91
N GLU A 101 29.55 8.22 -10.54
CA GLU A 101 30.31 8.62 -9.35
C GLU A 101 30.51 10.14 -9.41
N PRO A 102 30.37 10.88 -8.29
CA PRO A 102 30.69 12.29 -8.30
C PRO A 102 32.12 12.43 -8.82
N GLU A 103 32.29 13.08 -9.99
CA GLU A 103 33.62 13.16 -10.61
C GLU A 103 34.62 13.63 -9.56
N ASP A 104 35.60 12.76 -9.32
CA ASP A 104 36.72 13.04 -8.48
C ASP A 104 37.27 14.40 -8.91
N SER A 105 37.26 15.35 -7.98
CA SER A 105 37.97 16.61 -8.16
C SER A 105 39.44 16.26 -8.03
N THR A 106 40.00 15.70 -9.10
CA THR A 106 41.30 15.04 -9.13
C THR A 106 42.31 15.94 -8.44
N GLU A 107 42.67 15.59 -7.21
CA GLU A 107 43.93 15.99 -6.61
C GLU A 107 45.00 15.24 -7.39
N GLU A 108 45.30 15.77 -8.58
CA GLU A 108 46.40 15.33 -9.41
C GLU A 108 47.63 15.34 -8.52
N SER A 109 48.10 14.14 -8.19
CA SER A 109 49.36 13.90 -7.49
C SER A 109 50.51 14.19 -8.46
N ALA A 110 50.57 15.44 -8.90
CA ALA A 110 51.68 16.02 -9.62
C ALA A 110 52.87 15.98 -8.66
N ASN A 111 53.76 15.02 -8.91
CA ASN A 111 55.08 14.95 -8.31
C ASN A 111 55.90 16.17 -8.78
N ILE A 112 55.66 17.31 -8.15
CA ILE A 112 56.42 18.54 -8.36
C ILE A 112 57.73 18.39 -7.59
N GLU A 113 58.80 18.09 -8.31
CA GLU A 113 60.16 18.34 -7.81
C GLU A 113 60.27 19.83 -7.42
N PRO A 114 60.95 20.17 -6.31
CA PRO A 114 60.80 21.48 -5.67
C PRO A 114 61.58 22.59 -6.38
N GLU A 115 61.10 23.06 -7.52
CA GLU A 115 61.57 24.30 -8.15
C GLU A 115 60.74 25.52 -7.72
N GLY A 116 61.38 26.40 -6.94
CA GLY A 116 61.34 27.83 -7.20
C GLY A 116 60.01 28.58 -7.08
N SER A 117 59.32 28.50 -5.92
CA SER A 117 58.44 29.60 -5.50
C SER A 117 59.01 30.29 -4.24
N GLU A 118 59.44 31.54 -4.41
CA GLU A 118 60.00 32.37 -3.34
C GLU A 118 58.98 32.66 -2.23
N PRO A 119 59.41 32.86 -0.95
CA PRO A 119 58.51 33.17 0.15
C PRO A 119 58.25 34.70 0.30
N PRO A 120 57.06 35.25 -0.01
CA PRO A 120 56.88 36.72 -0.03
C PRO A 120 56.10 37.28 1.18
N ALA A 121 55.38 36.43 1.93
CA ALA A 121 54.38 36.88 2.91
C ALA A 121 54.82 36.76 4.39
N THR A 122 55.72 35.82 4.71
CA THR A 122 56.18 35.58 6.09
C THR A 122 57.15 36.66 6.56
N GLU A 123 58.05 37.12 5.70
CA GLU A 123 59.02 38.17 6.02
C GLU A 123 58.34 39.52 6.28
N GLN A 124 57.29 39.84 5.51
CA GLN A 124 56.52 41.07 5.69
C GLN A 124 55.74 41.09 7.02
N LEU A 125 55.32 39.94 7.56
CA LEU A 125 54.64 39.86 8.86
C LEU A 125 55.60 40.04 10.04
N GLY A 126 56.86 39.63 9.90
CA GLY A 126 57.87 39.80 10.94
C GLY A 126 58.29 41.25 11.17
N ALA A 127 58.22 42.10 10.14
CA ALA A 127 58.65 43.50 10.21
C ALA A 127 57.65 44.47 10.90
N LEU A 128 56.46 44.01 11.28
CA LEU A 128 55.41 44.87 11.87
C LEU A 128 55.50 44.95 13.40
N SER A 129 55.10 46.10 13.92
CA SER A 129 54.92 46.32 15.36
C SER A 129 53.78 45.47 15.94
N LEU A 130 53.79 45.27 17.26
CA LEU A 130 52.72 44.59 17.99
C LEU A 130 51.35 45.24 17.76
N GLY A 131 51.30 46.57 17.65
CA GLY A 131 50.07 47.34 17.38
C GLY A 131 49.48 47.05 15.98
N GLU A 132 50.31 47.07 14.93
CA GLU A 132 49.86 46.80 13.56
C GLU A 132 49.39 45.35 13.37
N LEU A 133 50.05 44.39 14.03
CA LEU A 133 49.61 42.98 14.07
C LEU A 133 48.25 42.84 14.79
N LEU A 134 48.02 43.64 15.84
CA LEU A 134 46.74 43.73 16.55
C LEU A 134 45.63 44.33 15.68
N GLU A 135 45.92 45.39 14.92
CA GLU A 135 44.96 45.99 13.97
C GLU A 135 44.58 45.04 12.85
N ARG A 136 45.55 44.28 12.31
CA ARG A 136 45.27 43.22 11.32
C ARG A 136 44.37 42.12 11.91
N LEU A 137 44.64 41.66 13.14
CA LEU A 137 43.76 40.70 13.81
C LEU A 137 42.35 41.28 14.04
N ARG A 138 42.24 42.55 14.46
CA ARG A 138 40.95 43.25 14.62
C ARG A 138 40.18 43.36 13.31
N LYS A 139 40.85 43.54 12.18
CA LYS A 139 40.20 43.55 10.85
C LYS A 139 39.57 42.19 10.53
N LEU A 140 40.32 41.10 10.73
CA LEU A 140 39.85 39.73 10.46
C LEU A 140 38.67 39.30 11.36
N MET A 141 38.44 39.95 12.51
CA MET A 141 37.24 39.72 13.34
C MET A 141 35.92 40.03 12.60
N GLY A 142 35.95 40.89 11.57
CA GLY A 142 34.78 41.21 10.74
C GLY A 142 34.45 40.13 9.70
N GLU A 143 35.40 39.27 9.35
CA GLU A 143 35.34 38.43 8.15
C GLU A 143 34.65 37.07 8.40
N ASN A 144 34.27 36.40 7.31
CA ASN A 144 33.68 35.06 7.38
C ASN A 144 34.74 34.03 7.78
N ILE A 145 34.37 33.06 8.62
CA ILE A 145 35.30 32.04 9.11
C ILE A 145 35.56 31.01 8.01
N THR A 146 36.60 31.27 7.23
CA THR A 146 37.10 30.37 6.18
C THR A 146 38.37 29.64 6.66
N PRO A 147 38.80 28.57 5.97
CA PRO A 147 40.14 28.00 6.19
C PRO A 147 41.26 29.03 6.03
N SER A 148 41.14 29.94 5.05
CA SER A 148 42.11 31.01 4.80
C SER A 148 42.24 31.99 5.98
N VAL A 149 41.11 32.55 6.46
CA VAL A 149 41.09 33.50 7.58
C VAL A 149 41.63 32.86 8.87
N ARG A 150 41.29 31.59 9.15
CA ARG A 150 41.87 30.85 10.28
C ARG A 150 43.38 30.68 10.14
N GLY A 151 43.87 30.34 8.94
CA GLY A 151 45.30 30.24 8.65
C GLY A 151 46.05 31.57 8.78
N GLU A 152 45.43 32.68 8.37
CA GLU A 152 46.00 34.03 8.53
C GLU A 152 46.08 34.45 10.00
N VAL A 153 45.04 34.18 10.79
CA VAL A 153 45.05 34.45 12.25
C VAL A 153 46.13 33.65 12.98
N GLU A 154 46.38 32.39 12.63
CA GLU A 154 47.49 31.61 13.23
C GLU A 154 48.88 32.12 12.78
N ARG A 155 49.02 32.64 11.54
CA ARG A 155 50.24 33.34 11.10
C ARG A 155 50.45 34.65 11.89
N LEU A 156 49.40 35.47 12.05
CA LEU A 156 49.44 36.69 12.87
C LEU A 156 49.79 36.38 14.32
N ARG A 157 49.23 35.32 14.91
CA ARG A 157 49.59 34.85 16.26
C ARG A 157 51.07 34.50 16.35
N THR A 158 51.59 33.75 15.39
CA THR A 158 53.01 33.34 15.38
C THR A 158 53.93 34.55 15.25
N ALA A 159 53.62 35.48 14.33
CA ALA A 159 54.36 36.74 14.18
C ALA A 159 54.28 37.61 15.45
N PHE A 160 53.11 37.72 16.08
CA PHE A 160 52.91 38.51 17.29
C PHE A 160 53.77 38.00 18.45
N TYR A 161 53.76 36.69 18.74
CA TYR A 161 54.56 36.14 19.84
C TYR A 161 56.07 36.15 19.54
N THR A 162 56.50 36.03 18.28
CA THR A 162 57.90 36.24 17.88
C THR A 162 58.34 37.68 18.13
N ASN A 163 57.56 38.68 17.68
CA ASN A 163 57.89 40.09 17.92
C ASN A 163 57.79 40.50 19.38
N LEU A 164 56.84 39.92 20.14
CA LEU A 164 56.71 40.15 21.57
C LEU A 164 57.97 39.69 22.30
N ARG A 165 58.49 38.51 21.95
CA ARG A 165 59.73 37.98 22.52
C ARG A 165 60.93 38.88 22.19
N VAL A 166 61.06 39.33 20.94
CA VAL A 166 62.13 40.27 20.55
C VAL A 166 62.05 41.58 21.34
N GLN A 167 60.85 42.15 21.51
CA GLN A 167 60.68 43.34 22.35
C GLN A 167 61.01 43.07 23.82
N GLN A 168 60.59 41.95 24.40
CA GLN A 168 60.93 41.58 25.78
C GLN A 168 62.44 41.41 25.98
N GLU A 169 63.14 40.78 25.03
CA GLU A 169 64.60 40.63 25.04
C GLU A 169 65.31 42.00 24.91
N GLN A 170 64.84 42.90 24.04
CA GLN A 170 65.34 44.27 23.92
C GLN A 170 65.14 45.09 25.19
N ARG A 171 63.94 45.05 25.79
CA ARG A 171 63.63 45.76 27.04
C ARG A 171 64.46 45.27 28.21
N LYS A 172 64.68 43.96 28.31
CA LYS A 172 65.58 43.36 29.30
C LYS A 172 67.02 43.84 29.12
N HIS A 173 67.53 43.84 27.88
CA HIS A 173 68.88 44.29 27.58
C HIS A 173 69.09 45.80 27.82
N LEU A 174 68.09 46.64 27.56
CA LEU A 174 68.13 48.06 27.93
C LEU A 174 68.12 48.26 29.45
N TRP A 175 67.28 47.53 30.17
CA TRP A 175 67.21 47.58 31.62
C TRP A 175 68.54 47.15 32.27
N GLU A 176 69.18 46.09 31.76
CA GLU A 176 70.50 45.59 32.14
C GLU A 176 71.66 46.58 31.87
N GLN A 177 71.44 47.64 31.07
CA GLN A 177 72.41 48.72 30.86
C GLN A 177 72.19 49.92 31.78
N GLU A 178 70.95 50.15 32.22
CA GLU A 178 70.57 51.31 33.04
C GLU A 178 70.64 51.02 34.55
N HIS A 179 70.55 49.76 34.96
CA HIS A 179 70.51 49.33 36.37
C HIS A 179 71.79 48.60 36.77
N ASP A 180 72.21 48.71 38.04
CA ASP A 180 73.40 48.03 38.55
C ASP A 180 73.16 46.52 38.67
N SER A 181 74.22 45.72 38.49
CA SER A 181 74.19 44.26 38.26
C SER A 181 73.69 43.42 39.45
N SER A 182 73.16 44.05 40.50
CA SER A 182 72.60 43.40 41.70
C SER A 182 71.07 43.42 41.77
N GLU A 183 70.39 44.22 40.94
CA GLU A 183 68.93 44.25 40.90
C GLU A 183 68.37 43.14 39.98
N PRO A 184 67.23 42.51 40.31
CA PRO A 184 66.56 41.56 39.43
C PRO A 184 65.61 42.26 38.43
N TYR A 185 65.70 41.91 37.14
CA TYR A 185 64.80 42.42 36.11
C TYR A 185 63.34 42.01 36.37
N GLU A 186 62.45 43.00 36.52
CA GLU A 186 61.00 42.81 36.61
C GLU A 186 60.34 43.15 35.26
N PRO A 187 59.74 42.18 34.53
CA PRO A 187 59.11 42.45 33.25
C PRO A 187 57.81 43.26 33.41
N GLU A 188 57.83 44.54 33.05
CA GLU A 188 56.62 45.36 32.97
C GLU A 188 55.68 44.85 31.86
N ALA A 189 54.38 44.73 32.19
CA ALA A 189 53.36 44.21 31.31
C ALA A 189 53.21 45.04 30.02
N ILE A 190 53.17 44.36 28.87
CA ILE A 190 52.99 44.97 27.55
C ILE A 190 51.47 45.06 27.25
N PRO A 191 50.86 46.26 27.14
CA PRO A 191 49.41 46.41 26.93
C PRO A 191 48.89 45.69 25.68
N GLU A 192 49.69 45.66 24.62
CA GLU A 192 49.42 44.97 23.37
C GLU A 192 49.26 43.46 23.57
N GLU A 193 49.99 42.84 24.50
CA GLU A 193 49.85 41.40 24.80
C GLU A 193 48.47 41.10 25.40
N VAL A 194 47.99 41.96 26.31
CA VAL A 194 46.67 41.83 26.93
C VAL A 194 45.57 42.00 25.88
N GLN A 195 45.67 43.06 25.07
CA GLN A 195 44.71 43.32 23.99
C GLN A 195 44.72 42.20 22.92
N PHE A 196 45.88 41.65 22.57
CA PHE A 196 45.98 40.54 21.63
C PHE A 196 45.31 39.27 22.19
N LYS A 197 45.58 38.92 23.45
CA LYS A 197 44.93 37.78 24.12
C LYS A 197 43.41 37.92 24.15
N GLU A 198 42.90 39.13 24.42
CA GLU A 198 41.46 39.40 24.42
C GLU A 198 40.82 39.22 23.03
N VAL A 199 41.38 39.86 21.99
CA VAL A 199 40.84 39.77 20.62
C VAL A 199 40.97 38.34 20.07
N PHE A 200 42.10 37.67 20.30
CA PHE A 200 42.32 36.29 19.90
C PHE A 200 41.40 35.30 20.65
N GLY A 201 41.10 35.58 21.93
CA GLY A 201 40.08 34.86 22.71
C GLY A 201 38.71 34.92 22.04
N LYS A 202 38.23 36.13 21.73
CA LYS A 202 36.96 36.36 21.02
C LYS A 202 36.93 35.71 19.63
N PHE A 203 38.06 35.72 18.90
CA PHE A 203 38.16 35.01 17.62
C PHE A 203 37.97 33.48 17.80
N LYS A 204 38.66 32.88 18.79
CA LYS A 204 38.52 31.45 19.08
C LYS A 204 37.11 31.05 19.53
N GLU A 205 36.41 31.92 20.25
CA GLU A 205 35.00 31.72 20.63
C GLU A 205 34.11 31.73 19.39
N ARG A 206 34.21 32.75 18.53
CA ARG A 206 33.48 32.84 17.25
C ARG A 206 33.75 31.62 16.35
N VAL A 207 35.00 31.12 16.31
CA VAL A 207 35.37 29.89 15.58
C VAL A 207 34.73 28.65 16.19
N ARG A 208 34.70 28.53 17.53
CA ARG A 208 34.02 27.42 18.22
C ARG A 208 32.51 27.43 17.93
N GLU A 209 31.86 28.58 18.05
CA GLU A 209 30.43 28.76 17.77
C GLU A 209 30.09 28.43 16.31
N PHE A 210 30.90 28.90 15.37
CA PHE A 210 30.73 28.57 13.95
C PHE A 210 30.84 27.06 13.68
N ILE A 211 31.84 26.39 14.23
CA ILE A 211 32.01 24.93 14.08
C ILE A 211 30.84 24.19 14.73
N GLN A 212 30.43 24.58 15.94
CA GLN A 212 29.26 23.99 16.62
C GLN A 212 27.97 24.17 15.81
N LYS A 213 27.76 25.34 15.20
CA LYS A 213 26.60 25.59 14.33
C LYS A 213 26.63 24.71 13.07
N GLN A 214 27.76 24.65 12.37
CA GLN A 214 27.90 23.80 11.18
C GLN A 214 27.69 22.32 11.49
N GLU A 215 28.16 21.85 12.65
CA GLU A 215 27.99 20.46 13.05
C GLU A 215 26.54 20.15 13.47
N ALA A 216 25.87 21.07 14.17
CA ALA A 216 24.45 20.95 14.46
C ALA A 216 23.59 20.94 13.19
N GLU A 217 23.94 21.74 12.18
CA GLU A 217 23.26 21.74 10.88
C GLU A 217 23.46 20.42 10.13
N ARG A 218 24.69 19.89 10.09
CA ARG A 218 24.98 18.56 9.52
C ARG A 218 24.22 17.45 10.24
N GLN A 219 24.14 17.50 11.57
CA GLN A 219 23.40 16.51 12.34
C GLN A 219 21.88 16.60 12.09
N ALA A 220 21.33 17.81 11.93
CA ALA A 220 19.93 18.00 11.52
C ALA A 220 19.68 17.46 10.10
N ASN A 221 20.60 17.71 9.15
CA ASN A 221 20.54 17.15 7.80
C ASN A 221 20.61 15.61 7.81
N LEU A 222 21.44 15.01 8.67
CA LEU A 222 21.52 13.56 8.85
C LEU A 222 20.19 12.97 9.33
N VAL A 223 19.55 13.59 10.33
CA VAL A 223 18.22 13.19 10.81
C VAL A 223 17.17 13.32 9.70
N ALA A 224 17.17 14.43 8.95
CA ALA A 224 16.26 14.63 7.82
C ALA A 224 16.44 13.58 6.72
N ARG A 225 17.69 13.29 6.32
CA ARG A 225 18.00 12.25 5.32
C ARG A 225 17.58 10.86 5.79
N ARG A 226 17.87 10.48 7.05
CA ARG A 226 17.40 9.21 7.64
C ARG A 226 15.86 9.11 7.64
N ALA A 227 15.16 10.20 7.94
CA ALA A 227 13.70 10.24 7.88
C ALA A 227 13.17 10.06 6.45
N VAL A 228 13.86 10.57 5.42
CA VAL A 228 13.50 10.31 4.01
C VAL A 228 13.65 8.82 3.67
N VAL A 229 14.75 8.17 4.07
CA VAL A 229 14.98 6.73 3.84
C VAL A 229 13.88 5.89 4.49
N GLU A 230 13.52 6.19 5.74
CA GLU A 230 12.45 5.49 6.46
C GLU A 230 11.06 5.72 5.83
N LYS A 231 10.77 6.94 5.34
CA LYS A 231 9.53 7.19 4.57
C LYS A 231 9.50 6.37 3.27
N ILE A 232 10.60 6.24 2.54
CA ILE A 232 10.66 5.41 1.30
C ILE A 232 10.39 3.94 1.65
N LYS A 233 11.00 3.42 2.72
CA LYS A 233 10.73 2.08 3.24
C LYS A 233 9.25 1.87 3.56
N GLN A 234 8.61 2.83 4.23
CA GLN A 234 7.17 2.78 4.53
C GLN A 234 6.27 2.84 3.29
N LEU A 235 6.76 3.28 2.12
CA LEU A 235 6.02 3.15 0.85
C LEU A 235 5.99 1.70 0.35
N THR A 236 7.05 0.91 0.58
CA THR A 236 7.16 -0.49 0.11
C THR A 236 6.42 -1.48 1.01
N GLU A 237 6.16 -1.11 2.27
CA GLU A 237 5.37 -1.89 3.24
C GLU A 237 3.85 -1.78 3.01
N ARG A 238 3.39 -0.98 2.03
CA ARG A 238 1.96 -0.81 1.71
C ARG A 238 1.41 -2.03 0.97
N ALA A 239 0.24 -2.52 1.39
CA ALA A 239 -0.43 -3.66 0.77
C ALA A 239 -0.88 -3.41 -0.69
N GLU A 240 -1.10 -2.15 -1.09
CA GLU A 240 -1.55 -1.78 -2.43
C GLU A 240 -0.79 -0.54 -2.94
N VAL A 241 -0.37 -0.60 -4.21
CA VAL A 241 0.15 0.55 -4.95
C VAL A 241 -1.01 1.47 -5.32
N LYS A 242 -0.95 2.73 -4.88
CA LYS A 242 -1.89 3.80 -5.25
C LYS A 242 -1.23 4.76 -6.24
N ASP A 243 -2.01 5.46 -7.05
CA ASP A 243 -1.51 6.45 -8.01
C ASP A 243 -0.64 7.55 -7.35
N ASP A 244 -0.90 7.86 -6.08
CA ASP A 244 -0.12 8.83 -5.30
C ASP A 244 1.19 8.25 -4.74
N THR A 245 1.35 6.92 -4.61
CA THR A 245 2.58 6.29 -4.11
C THR A 245 3.81 6.69 -4.94
N TRP A 246 3.66 6.82 -6.27
CA TRP A 246 4.73 7.32 -7.14
C TRP A 246 5.01 8.82 -6.97
N LYS A 247 3.99 9.63 -6.66
CA LYS A 247 4.14 11.07 -6.42
C LYS A 247 4.86 11.31 -5.09
N GLU A 248 4.46 10.59 -4.04
CA GLU A 248 5.14 10.58 -2.73
C GLU A 248 6.61 10.19 -2.89
N PHE A 249 6.92 9.10 -3.59
CA PHE A 249 8.30 8.68 -3.84
C PHE A 249 9.15 9.76 -4.54
N ASN A 250 8.62 10.43 -5.56
CA ASN A 250 9.34 11.50 -6.25
C ASN A 250 9.51 12.76 -5.38
N GLN A 251 8.56 13.07 -4.50
CA GLN A 251 8.72 14.12 -3.50
C GLN A 251 9.84 13.78 -2.52
N LEU A 252 9.93 12.53 -2.06
CA LEU A 252 11.01 12.05 -1.18
C LEU A 252 12.40 12.12 -1.85
N ARG A 253 12.50 11.78 -3.14
CA ARG A 253 13.75 11.97 -3.91
C ARG A 253 14.14 13.44 -4.05
N ALA A 254 13.16 14.34 -4.17
CA ALA A 254 13.41 15.78 -4.19
C ALA A 254 13.81 16.33 -2.81
N GLU A 255 13.16 15.88 -1.73
CA GLU A 255 13.56 16.16 -0.34
C GLU A 255 15.03 15.73 -0.12
N TRP A 256 15.39 14.49 -0.48
CA TRP A 256 16.76 13.97 -0.37
C TRP A 256 17.80 14.87 -1.04
N LYS A 257 17.56 15.24 -2.31
CA LYS A 257 18.47 16.07 -3.11
C LYS A 257 18.63 17.49 -2.55
N ASN A 258 17.59 18.02 -1.91
CA ASN A 258 17.58 19.37 -1.35
C ASN A 258 18.16 19.46 0.07
N ILE A 259 18.35 18.33 0.78
CA ILE A 259 18.99 18.34 2.10
C ILE A 259 20.50 18.53 1.95
N GLY A 260 21.04 19.48 2.72
CA GLY A 260 22.45 19.87 2.72
C GLY A 260 23.43 18.78 3.21
N PRO A 261 24.70 19.15 3.44
CA PRO A 261 25.75 18.21 3.81
C PRO A 261 25.49 17.55 5.17
N VAL A 262 25.97 16.32 5.30
CA VAL A 262 25.89 15.47 6.52
C VAL A 262 27.30 15.20 7.08
N PRO A 263 27.46 14.60 8.28
CA PRO A 263 28.76 14.19 8.79
C PRO A 263 29.40 13.12 7.89
N GLN A 264 30.69 13.28 7.57
CA GLN A 264 31.38 12.39 6.61
C GLN A 264 31.34 10.91 7.02
N ALA A 265 31.47 10.63 8.32
CA ALA A 265 31.45 9.28 8.87
C ALA A 265 30.13 8.51 8.66
N GLU A 266 29.06 9.22 8.33
CA GLU A 266 27.72 8.67 8.13
C GLU A 266 27.31 8.66 6.64
N MET A 267 28.10 9.28 5.77
CA MET A 267 27.75 9.53 4.37
C MET A 267 27.55 8.25 3.55
N GLU A 268 28.48 7.30 3.68
CA GLU A 268 28.50 6.03 2.93
C GLU A 268 27.31 5.14 3.30
N ASN A 269 27.16 4.79 4.58
CA ASN A 269 26.03 3.99 5.07
C ASN A 269 24.66 4.61 4.76
N LEU A 270 24.56 5.94 4.83
CA LEU A 270 23.35 6.69 4.52
C LEU A 270 23.01 6.63 3.01
N TYR A 271 24.03 6.69 2.15
CA TYR A 271 23.89 6.54 0.70
C TYR A 271 23.47 5.11 0.33
N GLU A 272 24.17 4.09 0.84
CA GLU A 272 23.82 2.67 0.66
C GLU A 272 22.38 2.39 1.09
N SER A 273 21.99 2.87 2.28
CA SER A 273 20.63 2.70 2.82
C SER A 273 19.58 3.34 1.92
N TYR A 274 19.83 4.56 1.42
CA TYR A 274 18.93 5.23 0.48
C TYR A 274 18.83 4.49 -0.85
N HIS A 275 19.95 4.07 -1.45
CA HIS A 275 19.95 3.32 -2.70
C HIS A 275 19.25 1.96 -2.58
N HIS A 276 19.44 1.26 -1.45
CA HIS A 276 18.72 0.02 -1.15
C HIS A 276 17.20 0.24 -1.05
N GLN A 277 16.72 1.28 -0.36
CA GLN A 277 15.28 1.58 -0.31
C GLN A 277 14.72 2.06 -1.65
N VAL A 278 15.49 2.82 -2.44
CA VAL A 278 15.12 3.24 -3.79
C VAL A 278 14.99 2.03 -4.73
N GLN A 279 15.93 1.09 -4.69
CA GLN A 279 15.85 -0.15 -5.47
C GLN A 279 14.65 -1.00 -5.01
N GLY A 280 14.50 -1.20 -3.70
CA GLY A 280 13.36 -1.93 -3.13
C GLY A 280 12.00 -1.34 -3.50
N PHE A 281 11.92 -0.02 -3.71
CA PHE A 281 10.72 0.64 -4.24
C PHE A 281 10.45 0.28 -5.72
N TYR A 282 11.46 0.27 -6.59
CA TYR A 282 11.28 -0.16 -7.97
C TYR A 282 10.89 -1.64 -8.06
N ASP A 283 11.53 -2.50 -7.27
CA ASP A 283 11.20 -3.93 -7.18
C ASP A 283 9.77 -4.12 -6.67
N TYR A 284 9.34 -3.36 -5.66
CA TYR A 284 7.96 -3.36 -5.15
C TYR A 284 6.93 -2.97 -6.23
N ILE A 285 7.16 -1.89 -6.98
CA ILE A 285 6.25 -1.47 -8.07
C ILE A 285 6.18 -2.56 -9.16
N LYS A 286 7.34 -3.10 -9.56
CA LYS A 286 7.42 -4.15 -10.58
C LYS A 286 6.68 -5.42 -10.15
N ILE A 287 6.90 -5.91 -8.94
CA ILE A 287 6.23 -7.10 -8.40
C ILE A 287 4.71 -6.90 -8.35
N ASN A 288 4.24 -5.73 -7.92
CA ASN A 288 2.80 -5.43 -7.92
C ASN A 288 2.19 -5.41 -9.33
N GLN A 289 2.92 -4.90 -10.33
CA GLN A 289 2.49 -4.95 -11.72
C GLN A 289 2.46 -6.38 -12.26
N GLU A 290 3.52 -7.18 -12.03
CA GLU A 290 3.59 -8.58 -12.46
C GLU A 290 2.50 -9.46 -11.81
N LEU A 291 2.19 -9.24 -10.52
CA LEU A 291 1.08 -9.91 -9.82
C LEU A 291 -0.28 -9.55 -10.44
N ARG A 292 -0.53 -8.25 -10.68
CA ARG A 292 -1.78 -7.79 -11.30
C ARG A 292 -1.96 -8.34 -12.72
N ASP A 293 -0.88 -8.40 -13.50
CA ASP A 293 -0.91 -8.98 -14.84
C ASP A 293 -1.12 -10.50 -14.82
N LEU A 294 -0.64 -11.20 -13.78
CA LEU A 294 -0.94 -12.62 -13.54
C LEU A 294 -2.41 -12.83 -13.17
N ASP A 295 -2.95 -12.03 -12.25
CA ASP A 295 -4.37 -12.07 -11.89
C ASP A 295 -5.26 -11.80 -13.11
N TYR A 296 -4.89 -10.83 -13.96
CA TYR A 296 -5.62 -10.55 -15.20
C TYR A 296 -5.55 -11.69 -16.21
N LYS A 297 -4.43 -12.41 -16.32
CA LYS A 297 -4.31 -13.62 -17.16
C LYS A 297 -5.15 -14.77 -16.61
N LYS A 298 -5.14 -14.99 -15.28
CA LYS A 298 -5.96 -16.01 -14.64
C LYS A 298 -7.47 -15.71 -14.80
N ASN A 299 -7.90 -14.49 -14.50
CA ASN A 299 -9.29 -14.06 -14.68
C ASN A 299 -9.74 -14.15 -16.16
N LEU A 300 -8.82 -13.93 -17.10
CA LEU A 300 -9.02 -14.09 -18.54
C LEU A 300 -9.26 -15.57 -18.90
N GLU A 301 -8.41 -16.49 -18.42
CA GLU A 301 -8.56 -17.92 -18.63
C GLU A 301 -9.89 -18.44 -18.04
N GLU A 302 -10.23 -18.04 -16.81
CA GLU A 302 -11.48 -18.42 -16.16
C GLU A 302 -12.71 -17.88 -16.92
N LYS A 303 -12.70 -16.61 -17.36
CA LYS A 303 -13.82 -16.05 -18.16
C LYS A 303 -13.92 -16.65 -19.56
N LEU A 304 -12.81 -17.04 -20.19
CA LEU A 304 -12.82 -17.79 -21.45
C LEU A 304 -13.41 -19.19 -21.26
N ALA A 305 -13.13 -19.85 -20.13
CA ALA A 305 -13.78 -21.13 -19.79
C ALA A 305 -15.30 -20.96 -19.58
N LEU A 306 -15.75 -19.88 -18.91
CA LEU A 306 -17.18 -19.57 -18.79
C LEU A 306 -17.85 -19.30 -20.15
N CYS A 307 -17.14 -18.66 -21.09
CA CYS A 307 -17.65 -18.48 -22.46
C CYS A 307 -17.87 -19.83 -23.15
N GLY A 308 -16.89 -20.74 -23.09
CA GLY A 308 -17.03 -22.08 -23.65
C GLY A 308 -18.18 -22.86 -23.00
N GLN A 309 -18.30 -22.82 -21.68
CA GLN A 309 -19.41 -23.45 -20.96
C GLN A 309 -20.78 -22.86 -21.36
N ALA A 310 -20.88 -21.54 -21.55
CA ALA A 310 -22.13 -20.91 -22.00
C ALA A 310 -22.48 -21.27 -23.46
N GLU A 311 -21.48 -21.45 -24.32
CA GLU A 311 -21.65 -21.96 -25.69
C GLU A 311 -22.09 -23.43 -25.69
N ASP A 312 -21.53 -24.28 -24.82
CA ASP A 312 -21.94 -25.69 -24.67
C ASP A 312 -23.41 -25.83 -24.23
N LEU A 313 -23.95 -24.89 -23.44
CA LEU A 313 -25.38 -24.86 -23.07
C LEU A 313 -26.32 -24.66 -24.27
N LEU A 314 -25.81 -24.23 -25.44
CA LEU A 314 -26.58 -24.20 -26.68
C LEU A 314 -26.79 -25.61 -27.28
N ALA A 315 -25.97 -26.60 -26.90
CA ALA A 315 -26.13 -27.99 -27.31
C ALA A 315 -27.01 -28.82 -26.34
N GLU A 316 -27.26 -28.32 -25.12
CA GLU A 316 -28.11 -28.99 -24.13
C GLU A 316 -29.57 -29.04 -24.61
N GLU A 317 -30.18 -30.23 -24.55
CA GLU A 317 -31.58 -30.45 -24.97
C GLU A 317 -32.58 -30.02 -23.88
N ASP A 318 -32.25 -30.22 -22.60
CA ASP A 318 -33.07 -29.76 -21.47
C ASP A 318 -32.90 -28.25 -21.26
N ILE A 319 -33.87 -27.49 -21.78
CA ILE A 319 -33.90 -26.03 -21.76
C ILE A 319 -33.99 -25.48 -20.32
N VAL A 320 -34.61 -26.20 -19.38
CA VAL A 320 -34.74 -25.77 -17.98
C VAL A 320 -33.40 -25.98 -17.25
N LYS A 321 -32.76 -27.12 -17.47
CA LYS A 321 -31.39 -27.40 -16.97
C LYS A 321 -30.39 -26.40 -17.56
N ALA A 322 -30.46 -26.11 -18.86
CA ALA A 322 -29.60 -25.11 -19.52
C ALA A 322 -29.76 -23.71 -18.91
N SER A 323 -31.01 -23.26 -18.72
CA SER A 323 -31.31 -21.98 -18.06
C SER A 323 -30.78 -21.90 -16.62
N LYS A 324 -30.94 -22.97 -15.84
CA LYS A 324 -30.40 -23.05 -14.47
C LYS A 324 -28.86 -23.05 -14.44
N ALA A 325 -28.22 -23.75 -15.36
CA ALA A 325 -26.76 -23.75 -15.48
C ALA A 325 -26.24 -22.36 -15.86
N LEU A 326 -26.90 -21.67 -16.80
CA LEU A 326 -26.56 -20.30 -17.20
C LEU A 326 -26.59 -19.31 -16.02
N GLN A 327 -27.57 -19.45 -15.12
CA GLN A 327 -27.63 -18.63 -13.90
C GLN A 327 -26.41 -18.83 -12.99
N ALA A 328 -25.89 -20.05 -12.90
CA ALA A 328 -24.66 -20.33 -12.16
C ALA A 328 -23.42 -19.72 -12.85
N LEU A 329 -23.34 -19.78 -14.18
CA LEU A 329 -22.26 -19.11 -14.93
C LEU A 329 -22.30 -17.58 -14.75
N HIS A 330 -23.49 -16.97 -14.72
CA HIS A 330 -23.64 -15.54 -14.42
C HIS A 330 -23.26 -15.17 -12.98
N ALA A 331 -23.34 -16.10 -12.02
CA ALA A 331 -22.83 -15.88 -10.67
C ALA A 331 -21.29 -15.92 -10.65
N GLN A 332 -20.70 -16.98 -11.20
CA GLN A 332 -19.24 -17.14 -11.32
C GLN A 332 -18.59 -15.98 -12.08
N TRP A 333 -19.21 -15.50 -13.16
CA TRP A 333 -18.71 -14.34 -13.92
C TRP A 333 -18.54 -13.07 -13.07
N LYS A 334 -19.40 -12.87 -12.06
CA LYS A 334 -19.35 -11.74 -11.13
C LYS A 334 -18.34 -11.92 -10.00
N GLU A 335 -18.03 -13.17 -9.65
CA GLU A 335 -17.02 -13.52 -8.65
C GLU A 335 -15.59 -13.39 -9.24
N ILE A 336 -15.41 -13.70 -10.52
CA ILE A 336 -14.12 -13.53 -11.22
C ILE A 336 -13.82 -12.05 -11.43
N GLY A 337 -12.62 -11.65 -10.99
CA GLY A 337 -12.13 -10.27 -11.03
C GLY A 337 -11.97 -9.67 -12.44
N PRO A 338 -11.54 -8.40 -12.53
CA PRO A 338 -11.32 -7.73 -13.81
C PRO A 338 -10.22 -8.41 -14.64
N VAL A 339 -10.27 -8.18 -15.94
CA VAL A 339 -9.26 -8.60 -16.93
C VAL A 339 -8.61 -7.35 -17.56
N ALA A 340 -7.57 -7.54 -18.37
CA ALA A 340 -6.98 -6.47 -19.16
C ALA A 340 -8.05 -5.72 -20.00
N ARG A 341 -7.97 -4.38 -20.06
CA ARG A 341 -9.03 -3.53 -20.64
C ARG A 341 -9.29 -3.85 -22.11
N GLU A 342 -8.22 -4.16 -22.84
CA GLU A 342 -8.17 -4.52 -24.26
C GLU A 342 -8.96 -5.80 -24.57
N LYS A 343 -9.22 -6.64 -23.55
CA LYS A 343 -9.92 -7.92 -23.69
C LYS A 343 -11.26 -7.99 -22.97
N SER A 344 -11.54 -7.05 -22.05
CA SER A 344 -12.79 -7.02 -21.27
C SER A 344 -14.04 -7.10 -22.16
N ASP A 345 -14.13 -6.23 -23.17
CA ASP A 345 -15.34 -6.09 -23.99
C ASP A 345 -15.53 -7.27 -24.96
N GLU A 346 -14.43 -7.79 -25.54
CA GLU A 346 -14.42 -8.95 -26.44
C GLU A 346 -15.01 -10.20 -25.77
N ILE A 347 -14.61 -10.46 -24.52
CA ILE A 347 -15.03 -11.66 -23.77
C ILE A 347 -16.44 -11.47 -23.21
N TRP A 348 -16.78 -10.26 -22.74
CA TRP A 348 -18.15 -9.95 -22.30
C TRP A 348 -19.16 -10.11 -23.43
N GLU A 349 -18.87 -9.61 -24.63
CA GLU A 349 -19.77 -9.75 -25.78
C GLU A 349 -19.95 -11.24 -26.15
N ARG A 350 -18.86 -12.02 -26.18
CA ARG A 350 -18.92 -13.47 -26.44
C ARG A 350 -19.84 -14.20 -25.44
N PHE A 351 -19.67 -13.94 -24.15
CA PHE A 351 -20.52 -14.52 -23.09
C PHE A 351 -21.97 -14.03 -23.19
N SER A 352 -22.18 -12.72 -23.40
CA SER A 352 -23.49 -12.08 -23.55
C SER A 352 -24.30 -12.67 -24.71
N VAL A 353 -23.68 -12.91 -25.86
CA VAL A 353 -24.32 -13.53 -27.03
C VAL A 353 -24.78 -14.96 -26.72
N ALA A 354 -23.93 -15.79 -26.11
CA ALA A 354 -24.31 -17.15 -25.70
C ALA A 354 -25.45 -17.15 -24.67
N SER A 355 -25.33 -16.31 -23.62
CA SER A 355 -26.39 -16.11 -22.62
C SER A 355 -27.71 -15.66 -23.22
N LYS A 356 -27.69 -14.77 -24.21
CA LYS A 356 -28.89 -14.29 -24.90
C LYS A 356 -29.60 -15.44 -25.63
N HIS A 357 -28.86 -16.27 -26.38
CA HIS A 357 -29.45 -17.40 -27.11
C HIS A 357 -30.08 -18.46 -26.18
N VAL A 358 -29.45 -18.79 -25.04
CA VAL A 358 -30.03 -19.71 -24.05
C VAL A 358 -31.31 -19.11 -23.43
N ASN A 359 -31.28 -17.83 -23.07
CA ASN A 359 -32.45 -17.14 -22.51
C ASN A 359 -33.61 -17.01 -23.52
N ASP A 360 -33.32 -16.76 -24.79
CA ASP A 360 -34.31 -16.70 -25.88
C ASP A 360 -35.00 -18.06 -26.05
N ARG A 361 -34.25 -19.17 -26.08
CA ARG A 361 -34.79 -20.54 -26.10
C ARG A 361 -35.66 -20.85 -24.88
N HIS A 362 -35.24 -20.43 -23.68
CA HIS A 362 -36.01 -20.64 -22.45
C HIS A 362 -37.32 -19.82 -22.45
N ARG A 363 -37.30 -18.59 -22.96
CA ARG A 363 -38.51 -17.78 -23.13
C ARG A 363 -39.50 -18.46 -24.08
N GLU A 364 -39.03 -18.95 -25.22
CA GLU A 364 -39.85 -19.63 -26.22
C GLU A 364 -40.45 -20.94 -25.66
N TYR A 365 -39.65 -21.76 -24.96
CA TYR A 365 -40.14 -22.97 -24.29
C TYR A 365 -41.29 -22.68 -23.31
N LEU A 366 -41.14 -21.65 -22.47
CA LEU A 366 -42.19 -21.24 -21.54
C LEU A 366 -43.44 -20.68 -22.26
N GLU A 367 -43.28 -20.07 -23.43
CA GLU A 367 -44.40 -19.59 -24.25
C GLU A 367 -45.17 -20.74 -24.90
N GLN A 368 -44.46 -21.71 -25.49
CA GLN A 368 -45.06 -22.93 -26.04
C GLN A 368 -45.79 -23.74 -24.94
N MET A 369 -45.20 -23.87 -23.75
CA MET A 369 -45.82 -24.53 -22.60
C MET A 369 -47.09 -23.80 -22.13
N ARG A 370 -47.09 -22.45 -22.08
CA ARG A 370 -48.28 -21.66 -21.77
C ARG A 370 -49.39 -21.87 -22.81
N ALA A 371 -49.05 -21.83 -24.10
CA ALA A 371 -50.01 -22.05 -25.19
C ALA A 371 -50.65 -23.45 -25.14
N GLN A 372 -49.85 -24.50 -24.88
CA GLN A 372 -50.36 -25.87 -24.69
C GLN A 372 -51.31 -25.95 -23.48
N PHE A 373 -51.00 -25.28 -22.37
CA PHE A 373 -51.88 -25.27 -21.20
C PHE A 373 -53.19 -24.53 -21.46
N GLU A 374 -53.18 -23.45 -22.23
CA GLU A 374 -54.38 -22.72 -22.64
C GLU A 374 -55.24 -23.53 -23.62
N GLU A 375 -54.62 -24.25 -24.56
CA GLU A 375 -55.33 -25.17 -25.47
C GLU A 375 -55.94 -26.35 -24.70
N ASN A 376 -55.21 -26.93 -23.74
CA ASN A 376 -55.70 -27.98 -22.85
C ASN A 376 -56.87 -27.47 -21.99
N LEU A 377 -56.81 -26.23 -21.50
CA LEU A 377 -57.89 -25.60 -20.73
C LEU A 377 -59.15 -25.48 -21.60
N LYS A 378 -59.05 -24.88 -22.78
CA LYS A 378 -60.18 -24.73 -23.73
C LYS A 378 -60.82 -26.07 -24.10
N LYS A 379 -60.01 -27.12 -24.31
CA LYS A 379 -60.51 -28.48 -24.55
C LYS A 379 -61.25 -29.05 -23.33
N LYS A 380 -60.73 -28.83 -22.12
CA LYS A 380 -61.37 -29.28 -20.86
C LYS A 380 -62.67 -28.53 -20.57
N GLU A 381 -62.70 -27.22 -20.77
CA GLU A 381 -63.90 -26.38 -20.67
C GLU A 381 -65.00 -26.85 -21.63
N ALA A 382 -64.67 -27.09 -22.90
CA ALA A 382 -65.63 -27.58 -23.89
C ALA A 382 -66.22 -28.98 -23.55
N LEU A 383 -65.43 -29.86 -22.91
CA LEU A 383 -65.94 -31.14 -22.42
C LEU A 383 -66.87 -30.97 -21.19
N CYS A 384 -66.58 -30.00 -20.31
CA CYS A 384 -67.48 -29.63 -19.22
C CYS A 384 -68.81 -29.09 -19.74
N ASP A 385 -68.78 -28.15 -20.70
CA ASP A 385 -69.99 -27.62 -21.36
C ASP A 385 -70.83 -28.72 -22.03
N ALA A 386 -70.17 -29.67 -22.70
CA ALA A 386 -70.84 -30.83 -23.30
C ALA A 386 -71.48 -31.75 -22.24
N ALA A 387 -70.80 -31.98 -21.11
CA ALA A 387 -71.36 -32.75 -20.00
C ALA A 387 -72.56 -32.03 -19.35
N GLU A 388 -72.49 -30.72 -19.15
CA GLU A 388 -73.61 -29.90 -18.68
C GLU A 388 -74.80 -29.95 -19.65
N ALA A 389 -74.55 -29.91 -20.96
CA ALA A 389 -75.60 -30.03 -21.96
C ALA A 389 -76.33 -31.39 -21.88
N ILE A 390 -75.61 -32.48 -21.62
CA ILE A 390 -76.20 -33.82 -21.39
C ILE A 390 -77.00 -33.85 -20.06
N LEU A 391 -76.55 -33.14 -19.02
CA LEU A 391 -77.27 -33.05 -17.75
C LEU A 391 -78.58 -32.25 -17.85
N ARG A 392 -78.65 -31.24 -18.72
CA ARG A 392 -79.85 -30.38 -18.92
C ARG A 392 -80.98 -31.05 -19.72
N GLN A 393 -80.77 -32.21 -20.32
CA GLN A 393 -81.79 -32.93 -21.10
C GLN A 393 -82.76 -33.73 -20.21
N GLU A 394 -84.07 -33.53 -20.38
CA GLU A 394 -85.09 -34.39 -19.76
C GLU A 394 -85.01 -35.82 -20.31
N ARG A 395 -84.94 -36.82 -19.41
CA ARG A 395 -84.95 -38.26 -19.76
C ARG A 395 -86.14 -38.96 -19.14
N LYS A 396 -86.88 -39.71 -19.96
CA LYS A 396 -88.17 -40.35 -19.64
C LYS A 396 -88.10 -41.89 -19.65
N SER A 397 -86.99 -42.48 -20.09
CA SER A 397 -86.76 -43.92 -19.99
C SER A 397 -85.40 -44.30 -19.39
N MET A 398 -85.32 -45.49 -18.77
CA MET A 398 -84.05 -46.04 -18.25
C MET A 398 -82.99 -46.23 -19.35
N LYS A 399 -83.42 -46.46 -20.60
CA LYS A 399 -82.52 -46.64 -21.74
C LYS A 399 -81.81 -45.34 -22.11
N GLU A 400 -82.49 -44.20 -22.02
CA GLU A 400 -81.89 -42.87 -22.18
C GLU A 400 -80.88 -42.55 -21.07
N TRP A 401 -81.18 -42.95 -19.82
CA TRP A 401 -80.25 -42.78 -18.70
C TRP A 401 -78.96 -43.58 -18.86
N VAL A 402 -79.05 -44.83 -19.33
CA VAL A 402 -77.86 -45.66 -19.61
C VAL A 402 -77.04 -45.08 -20.78
N ALA A 403 -77.69 -44.54 -21.82
CA ALA A 403 -77.00 -43.88 -22.94
C ALA A 403 -76.25 -42.61 -22.48
N ALA A 404 -76.93 -41.70 -21.80
CA ALA A 404 -76.33 -40.46 -21.29
C ALA A 404 -75.20 -40.71 -20.28
N SER A 405 -75.33 -41.72 -19.41
CA SER A 405 -74.26 -42.14 -18.51
C SER A 405 -73.01 -42.59 -19.27
N LYS A 406 -73.18 -43.36 -20.35
CA LYS A 406 -72.08 -43.78 -21.23
C LYS A 406 -71.42 -42.60 -21.94
N GLU A 407 -72.18 -41.61 -22.38
CA GLU A 407 -71.66 -40.39 -23.00
C GLU A 407 -70.84 -39.54 -22.01
N VAL A 408 -71.34 -39.30 -20.79
CA VAL A 408 -70.60 -38.58 -19.75
C VAL A 408 -69.32 -39.33 -19.34
N ILE A 409 -69.35 -40.66 -19.27
CA ILE A 409 -68.15 -41.48 -19.03
C ILE A 409 -67.12 -41.31 -20.16
N ALA A 410 -67.56 -41.23 -21.42
CA ALA A 410 -66.68 -40.99 -22.56
C ALA A 410 -66.06 -39.58 -22.53
N LEU A 411 -66.83 -38.54 -22.18
CA LEU A 411 -66.31 -37.18 -21.98
C LEU A 411 -65.28 -37.13 -20.84
N TYR A 412 -65.52 -37.86 -19.74
CA TYR A 412 -64.56 -37.95 -18.62
C TYR A 412 -63.26 -38.68 -19.01
N GLN A 413 -63.33 -39.71 -19.87
CA GLN A 413 -62.15 -40.37 -20.42
C GLN A 413 -61.33 -39.39 -21.28
N GLN A 414 -61.98 -38.67 -22.20
CA GLN A 414 -61.33 -37.62 -23.00
C GLN A 414 -60.73 -36.51 -22.13
N TRP A 415 -61.41 -36.09 -21.07
CA TRP A 415 -60.91 -35.08 -20.12
C TRP A 415 -59.62 -35.53 -19.42
N ARG A 416 -59.51 -36.82 -19.07
CA ARG A 416 -58.30 -37.42 -18.48
C ARG A 416 -57.15 -37.56 -19.48
N GLU A 417 -57.46 -37.76 -20.76
CA GLU A 417 -56.46 -37.84 -21.84
C GLU A 417 -55.89 -36.46 -22.21
N ILE A 418 -56.63 -35.38 -21.98
CA ILE A 418 -56.09 -34.02 -22.13
C ILE A 418 -55.07 -33.74 -21.02
N GLY A 419 -53.90 -33.25 -21.45
CA GLY A 419 -52.75 -32.95 -20.61
C GLY A 419 -52.98 -31.90 -19.51
N PRO A 420 -51.92 -31.56 -18.75
CA PRO A 420 -52.00 -30.59 -17.67
C PRO A 420 -52.43 -29.20 -18.17
N VAL A 421 -53.06 -28.45 -17.27
CA VAL A 421 -53.38 -27.03 -17.41
C VAL A 421 -52.61 -26.24 -16.36
N ALA A 422 -52.58 -24.91 -16.48
CA ALA A 422 -51.87 -24.06 -15.53
C ALA A 422 -52.37 -24.29 -14.09
N ARG A 423 -51.46 -24.39 -13.12
CA ARG A 423 -51.77 -24.80 -11.73
C ARG A 423 -52.76 -23.89 -10.96
N ARG A 424 -53.02 -22.67 -11.45
CA ARG A 424 -54.07 -21.75 -10.93
C ARG A 424 -55.47 -22.01 -11.50
N MET A 425 -55.56 -22.74 -12.61
CA MET A 425 -56.77 -23.01 -13.41
C MET A 425 -57.13 -24.51 -13.46
N SER A 426 -56.35 -25.35 -12.75
CA SER A 426 -56.58 -26.79 -12.60
C SER A 426 -57.41 -27.11 -11.37
#